data_AF-X1PA66-F1
#
_entry.id   AF-X1PA66-F1
#
_cell.length_a   1.000
_cell.length_b   1.000
_cell.length_c   1.000
_cell.angle_alpha   90.00
_cell.angle_beta   90.00
_cell.angle_gamma   90.00
#
_symmetry.space_group_name_H-M   'P 1'
#
loop_
_entity.id
_entity.type
_entity.pdbx_description
1 polymer ?
#
loop_
_entity_poly.entity_id
_entity_poly.type
_entity_poly.pdbx_seq_one_letter_code
_entity_poly.pdbx_strand_id
1 'polypeptide(L)'
;RRHNRLVSLVAEHPKLLGIGLDESTAIIVKPDETFEVIGEQNVIVYDASKAKINILPSQIISGFHMIMHILKPGDEFDLKTKSPID
;
A
#
# COMPACT_ATOMS: atom_id res chain seq x y z
N ARG A 1 5.78 10.68 9.85
CA ARG A 1 4.47 10.83 10.53
C ARG A 1 3.29 10.28 9.72
N ARG A 2 3.13 10.61 8.41
CA ARG A 2 2.07 10.04 7.56
C ARG A 2 2.23 8.54 7.31
N HIS A 3 3.46 8.10 7.03
CA HIS A 3 3.83 6.71 6.86
C HIS A 3 3.40 5.80 8.03
N ASN A 4 3.78 6.13 9.27
CA ASN A 4 3.39 5.34 10.44
C ASN A 4 1.86 5.23 10.60
N ARG A 5 1.11 6.30 10.29
CA ARG A 5 -0.37 6.28 10.36
C ARG A 5 -0.96 5.36 9.31
N LEU A 6 -0.43 5.37 8.09
CA LEU A 6 -0.88 4.47 7.03
C LEU A 6 -0.61 3.02 7.40
N VAL A 7 0.60 2.71 7.89
CA VAL A 7 0.96 1.35 8.34
C VAL A 7 0.06 0.89 9.49
N SER A 8 -0.20 1.74 10.49
CA SER A 8 -1.14 1.43 11.57
C SER A 8 -2.56 1.16 11.06
N LEU A 9 -3.06 2.00 10.15
CA LEU A 9 -4.40 1.83 9.56
C LEU A 9 -4.51 0.53 8.74
N VAL A 10 -3.47 0.18 7.98
CA VAL A 10 -3.42 -1.07 7.22
C VAL A 10 -3.34 -2.27 8.16
N ALA A 11 -2.63 -2.16 9.28
CA ALA A 11 -2.59 -3.22 10.29
C ALA A 11 -3.96 -3.41 10.97
N GLU A 12 -4.71 -2.33 11.21
CA GLU A 12 -6.09 -2.38 11.72
C GLU A 12 -7.08 -2.95 10.68
N HIS A 13 -6.81 -2.76 9.39
CA HIS A 13 -7.64 -3.21 8.28
C HIS A 13 -6.87 -4.05 7.25
N PRO A 14 -6.38 -5.25 7.60
CA PRO A 14 -5.40 -5.99 6.79
C PRO A 14 -5.93 -6.48 5.44
N LYS A 15 -7.25 -6.46 5.22
CA LYS A 15 -7.86 -6.82 3.93
C LYS A 15 -7.68 -5.72 2.88
N LEU A 16 -7.53 -4.46 3.31
CA LEU A 16 -7.38 -3.30 2.44
C LEU A 16 -5.91 -3.08 2.06
N LEU A 17 -5.70 -2.55 0.85
CA LEU A 17 -4.39 -2.01 0.46
C LEU A 17 -4.24 -0.60 1.00
N GLY A 18 -3.08 -0.30 1.59
CA GLY A 18 -2.71 1.08 1.93
C GLY A 18 -1.88 1.70 0.83
N ILE A 19 -2.37 2.76 0.21
CA ILE A 19 -1.64 3.45 -0.87
C ILE A 19 -1.24 4.84 -0.38
N GLY A 20 0.07 5.08 -0.29
CA GLY A 20 0.66 6.37 0.01
C GLY A 20 1.13 7.05 -1.26
N LEU A 21 0.52 8.19 -1.58
CA LEU A 21 0.94 9.07 -2.67
C LEU A 21 1.72 10.25 -2.08
N ASP A 22 2.85 10.58 -2.69
CA ASP A 22 3.58 11.81 -2.35
C ASP A 22 3.06 13.01 -3.15
N GLU A 23 3.60 14.20 -2.86
CA GLU A 23 3.29 15.41 -3.61
C GLU A 23 3.66 15.26 -5.10
N SER A 24 2.93 15.98 -5.96
CA SER A 24 3.10 15.92 -7.43
C SER A 24 3.06 14.51 -8.03
N THR A 25 2.34 13.58 -7.39
CA THR A 25 2.25 12.17 -7.79
C THR A 25 0.80 11.68 -7.71
N ALA A 26 0.39 10.85 -8.67
CA ALA A 26 -0.94 10.27 -8.72
C ALA A 26 -0.91 8.84 -9.27
N ILE A 27 -2.02 8.13 -9.13
CA ILE A 27 -2.27 6.86 -9.80
C ILE A 27 -3.50 6.98 -10.70
N ILE A 28 -3.45 6.35 -11.87
CA ILE A 28 -4.61 6.20 -12.75
C ILE A 28 -5.10 4.78 -12.64
N VAL A 29 -6.29 4.58 -12.07
CA VAL A 29 -6.93 3.26 -11.98
C VAL A 29 -7.66 2.97 -13.29
N LYS A 30 -7.34 1.83 -13.91
CA LYS A 30 -7.88 1.37 -15.19
C LYS A 30 -9.07 0.42 -14.96
N PRO A 31 -9.98 0.25 -15.94
CA PRO A 31 -11.15 -0.63 -15.79
C PRO A 31 -10.85 -2.13 -15.55
N ASP A 32 -9.63 -2.58 -15.83
CA ASP A 32 -9.18 -3.96 -15.63
C ASP A 32 -8.68 -4.24 -14.20
N GLU A 33 -8.83 -3.27 -13.29
CA GLU A 33 -8.37 -3.29 -11.90
C GLU A 33 -6.84 -3.25 -11.77
N THR A 34 -6.17 -2.61 -12.71
CA THR A 34 -4.78 -2.19 -12.59
C THR A 34 -4.68 -0.70 -12.31
N PHE A 35 -3.52 -0.23 -11.84
CA PHE A 35 -3.20 1.20 -11.87
C PHE A 35 -1.80 1.44 -12.40
N GLU A 36 -1.58 2.62 -12.97
CA GLU A 36 -0.27 3.14 -13.38
C GLU A 36 0.08 4.36 -12.53
N VAL A 37 1.35 4.46 -12.15
CA VAL A 37 1.88 5.63 -11.43
C VAL A 37 2.26 6.73 -12.41
N ILE A 38 1.80 7.96 -12.14
CA ILE A 38 2.17 9.17 -12.88
C ILE A 38 2.68 10.26 -11.93
N GLY A 39 3.46 11.20 -12.46
CA GLY A 39 4.00 12.33 -11.70
C GLY A 39 5.50 12.22 -11.45
N GLU A 40 5.96 12.77 -10.32
CA GLU A 40 7.40 13.03 -10.10
C GLU A 40 8.03 12.19 -8.99
N GLN A 41 7.24 11.59 -8.09
CA GLN A 41 7.75 10.85 -6.93
C GLN A 41 7.22 9.41 -6.91
N ASN A 42 7.59 8.68 -5.86
CA ASN A 42 7.18 7.30 -5.67
C ASN A 42 5.77 7.18 -5.08
N VAL A 43 5.12 6.06 -5.40
CA VAL A 43 3.93 5.56 -4.71
C VAL A 43 4.33 4.37 -3.86
N ILE A 44 3.86 4.33 -2.61
CA ILE A 44 4.10 3.21 -1.70
C ILE A 44 2.79 2.45 -1.50
N VAL A 45 2.83 1.12 -1.71
CA VAL A 45 1.69 0.24 -1.45
C VAL A 45 2.03 -0.70 -0.30
N TYR A 46 1.15 -0.77 0.69
CA TYR A 46 1.19 -1.74 1.79
C TYR A 46 0.11 -2.80 1.58
N ASP A 47 0.52 -4.06 1.61
CA ASP A 47 -0.39 -5.20 1.71
C ASP A 47 -0.14 -5.98 3.00
N ALA A 48 -1.15 -6.01 3.86
CA ALA A 48 -1.17 -6.81 5.08
C ALA A 48 -2.11 -8.02 4.98
N SER A 49 -2.61 -8.35 3.78
CA SER A 49 -3.61 -9.42 3.62
C SER A 49 -3.14 -10.80 4.04
N LYS A 50 -1.82 -11.02 4.01
CA LYS A 50 -1.15 -12.25 4.48
C LYS A 50 -0.27 -12.00 5.71
N ALA A 51 -0.29 -10.79 6.27
CA ALA A 51 0.51 -10.45 7.43
C ALA A 51 -0.08 -11.04 8.71
N LYS A 52 0.78 -11.30 9.70
CA LYS A 52 0.38 -11.64 11.07
C LYS A 52 0.34 -10.37 11.88
N ILE A 53 -0.84 -9.91 12.26
CA ILE A 53 -1.04 -8.68 13.05
C ILE A 53 -1.60 -9.03 14.43
N ASN A 54 -1.07 -8.39 15.47
CA ASN A 54 -1.63 -8.41 16.82
C ASN A 54 -1.76 -6.97 17.35
N ILE A 55 -2.92 -6.63 17.89
CA ILE A 55 -3.23 -5.29 18.42
C ILE A 55 -3.67 -5.43 19.88
N LEU A 56 -2.94 -4.79 20.78
CA LEU A 56 -3.29 -4.75 22.20
C LEU A 56 -4.43 -3.74 22.46
N PRO A 57 -5.18 -3.85 23.58
CA PRO A 57 -6.18 -2.85 23.95
C PRO A 57 -5.63 -1.41 24.08
N SER A 58 -4.33 -1.28 24.38
CA SER A 58 -3.60 0.00 24.40
C SER A 58 -3.29 0.58 23.01
N GLN A 59 -3.74 -0.08 21.94
CA GLN A 59 -3.47 0.24 20.53
C GLN A 59 -2.00 0.09 20.12
N ILE A 60 -1.21 -0.66 20.89
CA ILE A 60 0.13 -1.05 20.48
C ILE A 60 0.00 -2.22 19.49
N ILE A 61 0.64 -2.07 18.33
CA ILE A 61 0.55 -3.00 17.19
C ILE A 61 1.88 -3.73 17.02
N SER A 62 1.83 -5.06 16.82
CA SER A 62 2.92 -5.82 16.22
C SER A 62 2.45 -6.47 14.92
N GLY A 63 3.35 -6.53 13.93
CA GLY A 63 3.03 -7.03 12.59
C GLY A 63 4.23 -7.73 11.96
N PHE A 64 3.99 -8.85 11.29
CA PHE A 64 5.02 -9.61 10.57
C PHE A 64 4.54 -9.97 9.17
N HIS A 65 5.46 -9.98 8.19
CA HIS A 65 5.19 -10.32 6.79
C HIS A 65 4.18 -9.39 6.09
N MET A 66 4.17 -8.11 6.46
CA MET A 66 3.54 -7.08 5.63
C MET A 66 4.43 -6.82 4.42
N ILE A 67 3.83 -6.75 3.23
CA ILE A 67 4.55 -6.48 2.00
C ILE A 67 4.48 -4.97 1.73
N MET A 68 5.61 -4.39 1.37
CA MET A 68 5.71 -3.01 0.91
C MET A 68 6.22 -3.03 -0.54
N HIS A 69 5.46 -2.44 -1.44
CA HIS A 69 5.89 -2.15 -2.80
C HIS A 69 6.19 -0.65 -2.91
N ILE A 70 7.27 -0.31 -3.61
CA ILE A 70 7.63 1.06 -3.95
C ILE A 70 7.62 1.14 -5.47
N LEU A 71 6.77 1.99 -6.02
CA LEU A 71 6.54 2.16 -7.44
C LEU A 71 7.00 3.55 -7.87
N LYS A 72 7.70 3.63 -9.00
CA LYS A 72 8.08 4.90 -9.66
C LYS A 72 7.09 5.23 -10.79
N PRO A 73 7.13 6.45 -11.35
CA PRO A 73 6.35 6.77 -12.55
C PRO A 73 6.56 5.75 -13.70
N GLY A 74 5.44 5.37 -14.32
CA GLY A 74 5.35 4.35 -15.36
C GLY A 74 5.26 2.91 -14.85
N ASP A 75 5.44 2.64 -13.55
CA ASP A 75 5.18 1.30 -13.02
C ASP A 75 3.68 1.04 -12.94
N GLU A 76 3.28 -0.20 -13.23
CA GLU A 76 1.91 -0.66 -13.13
C GLU A 76 1.74 -1.66 -11.98
N PHE A 77 0.52 -1.73 -11.43
CA PHE A 77 0.18 -2.59 -10.30
C PHE A 77 -1.20 -3.21 -10.49
N ASP A 78 -1.31 -4.51 -10.28
CA ASP A 78 -2.57 -5.25 -10.34
C ASP A 78 -3.21 -5.32 -8.94
N LEU A 79 -4.42 -4.75 -8.80
CA LEU A 79 -5.15 -4.70 -7.53
C LEU A 79 -5.75 -6.06 -7.12
N LYS A 80 -5.98 -6.97 -8.06
CA LYS A 80 -6.50 -8.33 -7.80
C LYS A 80 -5.41 -9.19 -7.20
N THR A 81 -4.23 -9.19 -7.83
CA THR A 81 -3.08 -9.98 -7.36
C THR A 81 -2.30 -9.27 -6.26
N LYS A 82 -2.53 -7.97 -6.09
CA LYS A 82 -1.82 -7.08 -5.16
C LYS A 82 -0.32 -7.10 -5.42
N SER A 83 0.08 -6.93 -6.67
CA SER A 83 1.49 -7.01 -7.07
C SER A 83 1.81 -6.09 -8.25
N PRO A 84 3.07 -5.61 -8.38
CA PRO A 84 3.53 -4.91 -9.57
C PRO A 84 3.43 -5.80 -10.81
N ILE A 85 3.25 -5.16 -11.97
CA ILE A 85 3.28 -5.79 -13.28
C ILE A 85 4.67 -5.52 -13.89
N ASP A 86 5.35 -6.59 -14.33
CA ASP A 86 6.64 -6.53 -15.03
C ASP A 86 6.46 -6.35 -16.55
#